data_AF-A0A963X2R4-F1
#
_entry.id   AF-A0A963X2R4-F1
#
_cell.length_a   1.000
_cell.length_b   1.000
_cell.length_c   1.000
_cell.angle_alpha   90.00
_cell.angle_beta   90.00
_cell.angle_gamma   90.00
#
_symmetry.space_group_name_H-M   'P 1'
#
loop_
_entity.id
_entity.type
_entity.pdbx_description
1 polymer ?
#
loop_
_entity_poly.entity_id
_entity_poly.type
_entity_poly.pdbx_seq_one_letter_code
_entity_poly.pdbx_strand_id
1 'polypeptide(L)'
;MFWLIAHMWGLLIAAFAIGLCVGAWAAAARQPVKRARAVSRFDAASAQASEPAILFERPDGEPDDLTQIIGIDIETARRLNDIGIFHLRQIAGWDEGAARWVELRLNDPGRATRERWAEQAASIA
;
A
#
# COMPACT_ATOMS: atom_id res chain seq x y z
N MET A 1 22.81 -51.31 36.00
CA MET A 1 21.47 -50.67 35.92
C MET A 1 21.55 -49.16 35.69
N PHE A 2 22.43 -48.41 36.37
CA PHE A 2 22.57 -46.94 36.19
C PHE A 2 23.19 -46.47 34.85
N TRP A 3 23.99 -47.32 34.19
CA TRP A 3 24.67 -46.99 32.92
C TRP A 3 23.71 -46.83 31.73
N LEU A 4 22.60 -47.59 31.71
CA LEU A 4 21.62 -47.55 30.62
C LEU A 4 20.75 -46.28 30.67
N ILE A 5 20.51 -45.74 31.86
CA ILE A 5 19.68 -44.54 32.10
C ILE A 5 20.44 -43.28 31.67
N ALA A 6 21.73 -43.17 32.01
CA ALA A 6 22.56 -42.02 31.59
C ALA A 6 22.67 -41.88 30.06
N HIS A 7 22.73 -43.00 29.33
CA HIS A 7 22.79 -43.00 27.87
C HIS A 7 21.46 -42.59 27.22
N MET A 8 20.32 -42.96 27.82
CA MET A 8 18.99 -42.57 27.33
C MET A 8 18.69 -41.08 27.53
N TRP A 9 19.18 -40.48 28.62
CA TRP A 9 19.03 -39.04 28.89
C TRP A 9 19.96 -38.17 28.02
N GLY A 10 21.18 -38.64 27.71
CA GLY A 10 22.10 -37.93 26.82
C GLY A 10 21.57 -37.73 25.39
N LEU A 11 20.87 -38.73 24.85
CA LEU A 11 20.26 -38.66 23.51
C LEU A 11 19.07 -37.69 23.44
N LEU A 12 18.30 -37.58 24.52
CA LEU A 12 17.17 -36.64 24.61
C LEU A 12 17.63 -35.18 24.66
N ILE A 13 18.73 -34.88 25.37
CA ILE A 13 19.31 -33.54 25.43
C ILE A 13 19.91 -33.14 24.06
N ALA A 14 20.57 -34.07 23.37
CA ALA A 14 21.11 -33.83 22.03
C ALA A 14 20.00 -33.53 21.00
N ALA A 15 18.88 -34.24 21.04
CA ALA A 15 17.74 -33.98 20.17
C ALA A 15 17.08 -32.62 20.46
N PHE A 16 17.00 -32.22 21.73
CA PHE A 16 16.47 -30.91 22.12
C PHE A 16 17.37 -29.75 21.67
N ALA A 17 18.70 -29.92 21.78
CA ALA A 17 19.66 -28.93 21.30
C ALA A 17 19.61 -28.74 19.77
N ILE A 18 19.42 -29.82 19.01
CA ILE A 18 19.25 -29.77 17.55
C ILE A 18 17.95 -29.02 17.20
N GLY A 19 16.86 -29.29 17.91
CA GLY A 19 15.58 -28.57 17.73
C GLY A 19 15.69 -27.06 17.97
N LEU A 20 16.45 -26.63 18.99
CA LEU A 20 16.69 -25.22 19.28
C LEU A 20 17.55 -24.53 18.21
N CYS A 21 18.57 -25.21 17.68
CA CYS A 21 19.39 -24.68 16.59
C CYS A 21 18.60 -24.46 15.29
N VAL A 22 17.70 -25.39 14.94
CA VAL A 22 16.85 -25.26 13.74
C VAL A 22 15.81 -24.13 13.92
N GLY A 23 15.21 -24.02 15.11
CA GLY A 23 14.25 -22.95 15.43
C GLY A 23 14.87 -21.55 15.39
N ALA A 24 16.12 -21.42 15.86
CA ALA A 24 16.84 -20.15 15.84
C ALA A 24 17.21 -19.67 14.42
N TRP A 25 17.48 -20.60 13.49
CA TRP A 25 17.82 -20.26 12.10
C TRP A 25 16.60 -19.75 11.30
N ALA A 26 15.39 -20.23 11.60
CA ALA A 26 14.15 -19.82 10.93
C ALA A 26 13.64 -18.41 11.37
N ALA A 27 14.00 -17.96 12.56
CA ALA A 27 13.58 -16.65 13.09
C ALA A 27 14.37 -15.47 12.48
N ALA A 28 15.60 -15.70 12.00
CA ALA A 28 16.48 -14.67 11.46
C ALA A 28 16.11 -14.18 10.04
N ALA A 29 15.19 -14.86 9.34
CA ALA A 29 14.80 -14.53 7.97
C ALA A 29 13.66 -13.50 7.86
N ARG A 30 13.01 -13.13 8.97
CA ARG A 30 11.97 -12.10 8.97
C ARG A 30 12.63 -10.75 9.24
N GLN A 31 12.99 -10.02 8.19
CA GLN A 31 13.42 -8.62 8.30
C GLN A 31 12.20 -7.67 8.27
N PRO A 32 11.68 -7.17 9.41
CA PRO A 32 10.63 -6.15 9.43
C PRO A 32 11.11 -4.76 8.96
N VAL A 33 12.41 -4.58 8.73
CA VAL A 33 13.03 -3.26 8.62
C VAL A 33 12.89 -2.64 7.21
N LYS A 34 12.75 -3.45 6.15
CA LYS A 34 12.66 -2.92 4.77
C LYS A 34 11.28 -2.32 4.45
N ARG A 35 10.19 -2.89 4.97
CA ARG A 35 8.83 -2.35 4.78
C ARG A 35 8.61 -1.06 5.57
N ALA A 36 9.03 -1.02 6.83
CA ALA A 36 8.87 0.16 7.68
C ALA A 36 9.62 1.40 7.14
N ARG A 37 10.80 1.20 6.54
CA ARG A 37 11.59 2.29 5.95
C ARG A 37 11.02 2.82 4.64
N ALA A 38 10.37 1.97 3.85
CA ALA A 38 9.69 2.40 2.62
C ALA A 38 8.48 3.29 2.94
N VAL A 39 7.68 2.92 3.93
CA VAL A 39 6.53 3.70 4.41
C VAL A 39 6.98 5.06 4.97
N SER A 40 8.02 5.10 5.82
CA SER A 40 8.49 6.37 6.39
C SER A 40 9.09 7.35 5.37
N ARG A 41 9.77 6.85 4.32
CA ARG A 41 10.28 7.72 3.25
C ARG A 41 9.16 8.22 2.34
N PHE A 42 8.11 7.41 2.22
CA PHE A 42 6.91 7.73 1.47
C PHE A 42 6.09 8.84 2.13
N ASP A 43 5.88 8.76 3.45
CA ASP A 43 5.21 9.79 4.24
C ASP A 43 5.95 11.14 4.18
N ALA A 44 7.28 11.10 4.22
CA ALA A 44 8.11 12.30 4.11
C ALA A 44 8.07 12.93 2.69
N ALA A 45 8.02 12.11 1.63
CA ALA A 45 7.94 12.58 0.25
C ALA A 45 6.53 13.11 -0.11
N SER A 46 5.48 12.48 0.42
CA SER A 46 4.08 12.93 0.25
C SER A 46 3.78 14.19 1.03
N ALA A 47 4.42 14.42 2.18
CA ALA A 47 4.36 15.70 2.90
C ALA A 47 5.07 16.86 2.17
N GLN A 48 5.92 16.57 1.17
CA GLN A 48 6.68 17.57 0.40
C GLN A 48 6.15 17.78 -1.02
N ALA A 49 5.33 16.86 -1.53
CA ALA A 49 4.59 17.06 -2.77
C ALA A 49 3.39 17.96 -2.47
N SER A 50 3.56 19.26 -2.69
CA SER A 50 2.49 20.26 -2.64
C SER A 50 1.25 19.72 -3.34
N GLU A 51 0.18 19.50 -2.58
CA GLU A 51 -1.08 19.01 -3.11
C GLU A 51 -1.56 19.98 -4.22
N PRO A 52 -1.85 19.48 -5.43
CA PRO A 52 -2.11 20.35 -6.56
C PRO A 52 -3.37 21.18 -6.30
N ALA A 53 -3.26 22.50 -6.47
CA ALA A 53 -4.32 23.47 -6.16
C ALA A 53 -5.67 23.14 -6.82
N ILE A 54 -5.63 22.48 -7.98
CA ILE A 54 -6.79 22.01 -8.75
C ILE A 54 -7.64 20.95 -8.03
N LEU A 55 -7.13 20.26 -7.00
CA LEU A 55 -7.90 19.28 -6.23
C LEU A 55 -8.79 19.93 -5.15
N PHE A 56 -8.50 21.18 -4.76
CA PHE A 56 -9.12 21.85 -3.59
C PHE A 56 -10.29 22.77 -3.90
N GLU A 57 -10.77 22.88 -5.15
CA GLU A 57 -12.06 23.55 -5.37
C GLU A 57 -13.12 22.76 -4.60
N ARG A 58 -13.53 23.31 -3.44
CA ARG A 58 -14.48 22.70 -2.52
C ARG A 58 -15.68 22.27 -3.35
N PRO A 59 -15.90 20.95 -3.50
CA PRO A 59 -16.86 20.51 -4.47
C PRO A 59 -18.26 20.86 -3.97
N ASP A 60 -18.87 21.85 -4.62
CA ASP A 60 -20.27 22.14 -4.47
C ASP A 60 -21.05 21.16 -5.35
N GLY A 61 -21.92 20.34 -4.75
CA GLY A 61 -22.79 19.40 -5.46
C GLY A 61 -22.91 18.02 -4.81
N GLU A 62 -23.74 17.17 -5.42
CA GLU A 62 -23.82 15.73 -5.12
C GLU A 62 -22.62 15.00 -5.76
N PRO A 63 -21.95 14.07 -5.08
CA PRO A 63 -20.79 13.36 -5.62
C PRO A 63 -21.16 12.57 -6.89
N ASP A 64 -20.27 12.59 -7.88
CA ASP A 64 -20.45 11.82 -9.11
C ASP A 64 -20.12 10.34 -8.90
N ASP A 65 -20.64 9.49 -9.78
CA ASP A 65 -20.20 8.10 -9.84
C ASP A 65 -18.84 7.98 -10.56
N LEU A 66 -17.77 7.93 -9.77
CA LEU A 66 -16.39 7.75 -10.26
C LEU A 66 -16.15 6.37 -10.88
N THR A 67 -17.01 5.38 -10.62
CA THR A 67 -16.86 4.02 -11.17
C THR A 67 -17.17 3.95 -12.67
N GLN A 68 -17.67 5.04 -13.26
CA GLN A 68 -17.82 5.19 -14.70
C GLN A 68 -16.47 5.18 -15.44
N ILE A 69 -15.37 5.52 -14.76
CA ILE A 69 -14.02 5.41 -15.32
C ILE A 69 -13.57 3.96 -15.28
N ILE A 70 -13.19 3.43 -16.44
CA ILE A 70 -12.69 2.07 -16.56
C ILE A 70 -11.40 1.95 -15.76
N GLY A 71 -11.42 1.04 -14.80
CA GLY A 71 -10.32 0.81 -13.88
C GLY A 71 -10.48 1.52 -12.54
N ILE A 72 -11.57 2.23 -12.28
CA ILE A 72 -11.95 2.63 -10.92
C ILE A 72 -13.01 1.66 -10.40
N ASP A 73 -12.62 0.85 -9.41
CA ASP A 73 -13.57 0.01 -8.66
C ASP A 73 -14.22 0.79 -7.50
N ILE A 74 -15.25 0.21 -6.89
CA ILE A 74 -15.99 0.82 -5.75
C ILE A 74 -15.05 1.15 -4.58
N GLU A 75 -14.00 0.35 -4.36
CA GLU A 75 -13.04 0.59 -3.28
C GLU A 75 -12.12 1.79 -3.59
N THR A 76 -11.65 1.87 -4.83
CA THR A 76 -10.82 2.96 -5.36
C THR A 76 -11.60 4.26 -5.34
N ALA A 77 -12.88 4.25 -5.78
CA ALA A 77 -13.77 5.40 -5.69
C ALA A 77 -13.96 5.87 -4.23
N ARG A 78 -14.12 4.94 -3.29
CA ARG A 78 -14.20 5.30 -1.86
C ARG A 78 -12.92 5.96 -1.37
N ARG A 79 -11.75 5.41 -1.71
CA ARG A 79 -10.46 5.98 -1.33
C ARG A 79 -10.22 7.35 -1.97
N LEU A 80 -10.70 7.57 -3.20
CA LEU A 80 -10.67 8.88 -3.86
C LEU A 80 -11.55 9.90 -3.12
N ASN A 81 -12.76 9.49 -2.71
CA ASN A 81 -13.64 10.31 -1.88
C ASN A 81 -12.99 10.64 -0.52
N ASP A 82 -12.30 9.68 0.11
CA ASP A 82 -11.61 9.89 1.40
C ASP A 82 -10.50 10.96 1.31
N ILE A 83 -9.94 11.19 0.12
CA ILE A 83 -8.92 12.21 -0.14
C ILE A 83 -9.49 13.48 -0.79
N GLY A 84 -10.82 13.62 -0.86
CA GLY A 84 -11.47 14.85 -1.32
C GLY A 84 -11.84 14.90 -2.80
N ILE A 85 -11.73 13.79 -3.52
CA ILE A 85 -12.03 13.70 -4.96
C ILE A 85 -13.39 13.05 -5.11
N PHE A 86 -14.40 13.84 -5.46
CA PHE A 86 -15.81 13.44 -5.49
C PHE A 86 -16.44 13.55 -6.89
N HIS A 87 -15.81 14.27 -7.82
CA HIS A 87 -16.39 14.53 -9.14
C HIS A 87 -15.47 14.14 -10.28
N LEU A 88 -16.08 13.78 -11.41
CA LEU A 88 -15.37 13.47 -12.64
C LEU A 88 -14.60 14.69 -13.17
N ARG A 89 -15.14 15.90 -12.99
CA ARG A 89 -14.46 17.16 -13.37
C ARG A 89 -13.10 17.36 -12.67
N GLN A 90 -12.97 16.90 -11.42
CA GLN A 90 -11.70 16.98 -10.69
C GLN A 90 -10.66 16.05 -11.34
N ILE A 91 -11.08 14.83 -11.71
CA ILE A 91 -10.22 13.84 -12.37
C ILE A 91 -9.86 14.29 -13.79
N ALA A 92 -10.81 14.88 -14.52
CA ALA A 92 -10.60 15.42 -15.86
C ALA A 92 -9.54 16.54 -15.89
N GLY A 93 -9.41 17.29 -14.80
CA GLY A 93 -8.41 18.34 -14.64
C GLY A 93 -7.02 17.86 -14.22
N TRP A 94 -6.80 16.56 -14.00
CA TRP A 94 -5.50 16.06 -13.56
C TRP A 94 -4.44 16.21 -14.64
N ASP A 95 -3.32 16.80 -14.27
CA ASP A 95 -2.05 16.66 -14.99
C ASP A 95 -1.27 15.43 -14.49
N GLU A 96 -0.13 15.13 -15.12
CA GLU A 96 0.72 14.01 -14.71
C GLU A 96 1.21 14.13 -13.25
N GLY A 97 1.32 15.34 -12.71
CA GLY A 97 1.73 15.59 -11.34
C GLY A 97 0.63 15.23 -10.35
N ALA A 98 -0.59 15.66 -10.63
CA ALA A 98 -1.78 15.37 -9.83
C ALA A 98 -2.14 13.88 -9.88
N ALA A 99 -2.14 13.27 -11.07
CA ALA A 99 -2.35 11.83 -11.20
C ALA A 99 -1.34 11.05 -10.36
N ARG A 100 -0.05 11.41 -10.44
CA ARG A 100 1.01 10.76 -9.64
C ARG A 100 0.83 10.99 -8.15
N TRP A 101 0.45 12.19 -7.72
CA TRP A 101 0.18 12.48 -6.32
C TRP A 101 -0.96 11.61 -5.77
N VAL A 102 -2.05 11.47 -6.53
CA VAL A 102 -3.19 10.60 -6.17
C VAL A 102 -2.79 9.13 -6.16
N GLU A 103 -2.11 8.65 -7.20
CA GLU A 103 -1.61 7.26 -7.31
C GLU A 103 -0.74 6.86 -6.10
N LEU A 104 0.12 7.78 -5.65
CA LEU A 104 0.90 7.61 -4.42
C LEU A 104 -0.06 7.49 -3.22
N ARG A 105 -1.00 8.42 -3.04
CA ARG A 105 -1.94 8.38 -1.91
C ARG A 105 -2.77 7.10 -1.85
N LEU A 106 -3.10 6.53 -3.01
CA LEU A 106 -3.82 5.27 -3.15
C LEU A 106 -2.94 4.02 -2.99
N ASN A 107 -1.62 4.18 -2.89
CA ASN A 107 -0.61 3.11 -2.90
C ASN A 107 -0.72 2.21 -4.14
N ASP A 108 -1.06 2.82 -5.28
CA ASP A 108 -1.27 2.17 -6.58
C ASP A 108 -0.54 2.96 -7.69
N PRO A 109 0.81 2.94 -7.69
CA PRO A 109 1.61 3.79 -8.54
C PRO A 109 1.42 3.45 -10.02
N GLY A 110 1.16 4.48 -10.84
CA GLY A 110 1.05 4.39 -12.29
C GLY A 110 -0.25 3.82 -12.82
N ARG A 111 -1.27 3.54 -11.99
CA ARG A 111 -2.56 3.03 -12.50
C ARG A 111 -3.36 4.10 -13.24
N ALA A 112 -3.58 5.25 -12.62
CA ALA A 112 -4.38 6.33 -13.20
C ALA A 112 -3.83 6.80 -14.55
N THR A 113 -2.51 6.85 -14.67
CA THR A 113 -1.81 7.22 -15.92
C THR A 113 -1.90 6.12 -16.98
N ARG A 114 -1.65 4.85 -16.64
CA ARG A 114 -1.73 3.72 -17.60
C ARG A 114 -3.14 3.53 -18.15
N GLU A 115 -4.14 3.74 -17.30
CA GLU A 115 -5.55 3.60 -17.64
C GLU A 115 -6.16 4.92 -18.13
N ARG A 116 -5.38 6.00 -18.21
CA ARG A 116 -5.81 7.30 -18.76
C ARG A 116 -7.07 7.83 -18.09
N TRP A 117 -7.14 7.76 -16.76
CA TRP A 117 -8.34 8.15 -16.00
C TRP A 117 -8.77 9.60 -16.27
N ALA A 118 -7.82 10.53 -16.38
CA ALA A 118 -8.11 11.94 -16.68
C ALA A 118 -8.83 12.11 -18.03
N GLU A 119 -8.39 11.38 -19.05
CA GLU A 119 -8.96 11.46 -20.39
C GLU A 119 -10.35 10.81 -20.48
N GLN A 120 -10.53 9.71 -19.76
CA GLN A 120 -11.85 9.08 -19.62
C GLN A 120 -12.82 10.00 -18.87
N ALA A 121 -12.37 10.57 -17.74
CA ALA A 121 -13.17 11.51 -16.96
C ALA A 121 -13.60 12.72 -17.80
N ALA A 122 -12.69 13.28 -18.59
CA ALA A 122 -12.98 14.39 -19.50
C ALA A 122 -13.97 14.03 -20.64
N SER A 123 -14.12 12.74 -20.96
CA SER A 123 -15.09 12.27 -21.95
C SER A 123 -16.48 12.03 -21.37
N ILE A 124 -16.59 11.87 -20.04
CA ILE A 124 -17.83 11.57 -19.32
C ILE A 124 -18.42 12.83 -18.66
N ALA A 125 -17.56 13.71 -18.14
CA ALA A 125 -17.91 14.97 -17.47
C ALA A 125 -18.49 16.02 -18.43
#